data_AF-A0A5Q4DCI9-F1
#
_entry.id   AF-A0A5Q4DCI9-F1
#
_cell.length_a   1.000
_cell.length_b   1.000
_cell.length_c   1.000
_cell.angle_alpha   90.00
_cell.angle_beta   90.00
_cell.angle_gamma   90.00
#
_symmetry.space_group_name_H-M   'P 1'
#
loop_
_entity.id
_entity.type
_entity.pdbx_description
1 polymer ?
#
loop_
_entity_poly.entity_id
_entity_poly.type
_entity_poly.pdbx_seq_one_letter_code
_entity_poly.pdbx_strand_id
1 'polypeptide(L)'
;MIRRDEAPRPGRTEDITCIRCLVVTPSEDLDRLLWCEACVALARRRALRIGLLAGAGLALVLAVYVWFGIQPDLALIPAGWLLMLVVAFYLGSRVARELAYGVMRWQNRPAVEANPPA
;
A
#
# COMPACT_ATOMS: atom_id res chain seq x y z
N MET A 1 46.28 0.46 -13.44
CA MET A 1 45.16 -0.14 -14.19
C MET A 1 44.15 0.96 -14.47
N ILE A 2 44.12 1.46 -15.70
CA ILE A 2 43.28 2.58 -16.13
C ILE A 2 41.88 2.00 -16.40
N ARG A 3 40.88 2.45 -15.64
CA ARG A 3 39.46 2.19 -15.93
C ARG A 3 39.20 2.81 -17.30
N ARG A 4 38.88 2.00 -18.31
CA ARG A 4 38.42 2.53 -19.60
C ARG A 4 37.13 3.28 -19.34
N ASP A 5 37.17 4.59 -19.54
CA ASP A 5 35.98 5.42 -19.65
C ASP A 5 35.23 4.97 -20.91
N GLU A 6 34.25 4.10 -20.71
CA GLU A 6 33.38 3.62 -21.77
C GLU A 6 32.38 4.73 -22.08
N ALA A 7 32.52 5.32 -23.27
CA ALA A 7 31.66 6.41 -23.74
C ALA A 7 30.17 6.05 -23.55
N PRO A 8 29.31 7.01 -23.11
CA PRO A 8 27.89 6.75 -22.92
C PRO A 8 27.25 6.26 -24.22
N ARG A 9 26.69 5.04 -24.21
CA ARG A 9 25.88 4.55 -25.34
C ARG A 9 24.58 5.36 -25.38
N PRO A 10 24.22 6.00 -26.50
CA PRO A 10 22.93 6.69 -26.62
C PRO A 10 21.81 5.64 -26.48
N GLY A 11 21.08 5.71 -25.37
CA GLY A 11 20.02 4.76 -25.01
C GLY A 11 20.28 3.94 -23.73
N ARG A 12 21.43 4.10 -23.05
CA ARG A 12 21.59 3.56 -21.69
C ARG A 12 20.93 4.53 -20.72
N THR A 13 19.72 4.20 -20.30
CA THR A 13 19.02 4.87 -19.21
C THR A 13 19.89 4.85 -17.96
N GLU A 14 19.94 5.98 -17.26
CA GLU A 14 20.77 6.11 -16.06
C GLU A 14 20.33 5.07 -15.04
N ASP A 15 21.30 4.34 -14.48
CA ASP A 15 21.09 3.40 -13.42
C ASP A 15 20.79 4.20 -12.14
N ILE A 16 19.55 4.14 -11.66
CA ILE A 16 19.10 4.89 -10.49
C ILE A 16 18.80 3.90 -9.36
N THR A 17 19.11 4.28 -8.12
CA THR A 17 18.78 3.47 -6.95
C THR A 17 17.29 3.58 -6.61
N CYS A 18 16.62 2.44 -6.47
CA CYS A 18 15.28 2.39 -5.90
C CYS A 18 15.28 2.99 -4.49
N ILE A 19 14.46 4.01 -4.24
CA ILE A 19 14.41 4.70 -2.94
C ILE A 19 14.04 3.76 -1.78
N ARG A 20 13.34 2.65 -2.06
CA ARG A 20 12.81 1.78 -1.01
C ARG A 20 13.73 0.61 -0.65
N CYS A 21 14.33 -0.05 -1.64
CA CYS A 21 15.21 -1.20 -1.42
C CYS A 21 16.69 -0.91 -1.67
N LEU A 22 17.03 0.30 -2.14
CA LEU A 22 18.40 0.74 -2.46
C LEU A 22 19.12 -0.12 -3.50
N VAL A 23 18.38 -0.95 -4.23
CA VAL A 23 18.91 -1.73 -5.35
C VAL A 23 19.04 -0.80 -6.55
N VAL A 24 20.19 -0.86 -7.22
CA VAL A 24 20.45 -0.17 -8.49
C VAL A 24 19.61 -0.82 -9.57
N THR A 25 18.82 -0.03 -10.29
CA THR A 25 17.86 -0.53 -11.28
C THR A 25 17.82 0.46 -12.45
N PRO A 26 17.63 0.00 -13.70
CA PRO A 26 17.46 0.91 -14.83
C PRO A 26 16.30 1.88 -14.56
N SER A 27 16.47 3.15 -14.90
CA SER A 27 15.41 4.16 -14.72
C SER A 27 14.11 3.86 -15.45
N GLU A 28 14.13 2.99 -16.47
CA GLU A 28 12.93 2.50 -17.19
C GLU A 28 12.05 1.58 -16.34
N ASP A 29 12.66 0.82 -15.42
CA ASP A 29 11.99 -0.16 -14.54
C ASP A 29 11.53 0.45 -13.21
N LEU A 30 11.75 1.76 -13.05
CA LEU A 30 11.39 2.54 -11.87
C LEU A 30 10.09 3.32 -12.15
N ASP A 31 9.11 3.19 -11.25
CA ASP A 31 7.89 4.01 -11.29
C ASP A 31 8.24 5.50 -11.09
N ARG A 32 7.28 6.42 -11.33
CA ARG A 32 7.43 7.88 -11.17
C ARG A 32 7.96 8.34 -9.79
N LEU A 33 7.94 7.46 -8.80
CA LEU A 33 8.43 7.67 -7.43
C LEU A 33 9.76 6.94 -7.13
N LEU A 34 10.48 6.47 -8.16
CA LEU A 34 11.73 5.73 -8.05
C LEU A 34 11.58 4.45 -7.21
N TRP A 35 10.47 3.74 -7.39
CA TRP A 35 10.21 2.44 -6.78
C TRP A 35 10.26 1.36 -7.85
N CYS A 36 11.03 0.30 -7.60
CA CYS A 36 11.03 -0.87 -8.46
C CYS A 36 9.71 -1.65 -8.36
N GLU A 37 9.38 -2.42 -9.39
CA GLU A 37 8.13 -3.20 -9.46
C GLU A 37 7.93 -4.14 -8.25
N ALA A 38 9.00 -4.77 -7.76
CA ALA A 38 8.95 -5.63 -6.59
C ALA A 38 8.52 -4.88 -5.33
N CYS A 39 9.02 -3.65 -5.13
CA CYS A 39 8.63 -2.79 -4.01
C CYS A 39 7.17 -2.35 -4.12
N VAL A 40 6.70 -2.03 -5.33
CA VAL A 40 5.31 -1.69 -5.60
C VAL A 40 4.40 -2.88 -5.31
N ALA A 41 4.75 -4.09 -5.77
CA ALA A 41 4.00 -5.31 -5.52
C ALA A 41 3.88 -5.63 -4.02
N LEU A 42 4.99 -5.50 -3.28
CA LEU A 42 5.00 -5.68 -1.82
C LEU A 42 4.12 -4.64 -1.11
N ALA A 43 4.21 -3.37 -1.50
CA ALA A 43 3.38 -2.31 -0.93
C ALA A 43 1.89 -2.57 -1.18
N ARG A 44 1.51 -2.97 -2.39
CA ARG A 44 0.12 -3.34 -2.73
C ARG A 44 -0.38 -4.52 -1.90
N ARG A 45 0.44 -5.57 -1.74
CA ARG A 45 0.09 -6.74 -0.89
C ARG A 45 -0.08 -6.36 0.58
N ARG A 46 0.72 -5.43 1.11
CA ARG A 46 0.55 -4.92 2.48
C ARG A 46 -0.70 -4.06 2.60
N ALA A 47 -0.94 -3.15 1.64
CA ALA A 47 -2.14 -2.31 1.61
C ALA A 47 -3.43 -3.15 1.55
N LEU A 48 -3.42 -4.26 0.79
CA LEU A 48 -4.52 -5.23 0.78
C LEU A 48 -4.79 -5.84 2.16
N ARG A 49 -3.74 -6.30 2.86
CA ARG A 49 -3.88 -6.86 4.21
C ARG A 49 -4.37 -5.83 5.23
N ILE A 50 -3.83 -4.62 5.17
CA ILE A 50 -4.26 -3.52 6.05
C ILE A 50 -5.73 -3.16 5.77
N GLY A 51 -6.12 -3.08 4.49
CA GLY A 51 -7.50 -2.86 4.10
C GLY A 51 -8.44 -3.93 4.66
N LEU A 52 -8.10 -5.22 4.48
CA LEU A 52 -8.89 -6.32 5.02
C LEU A 52 -9.03 -6.25 6.56
N LEU A 53 -7.93 -6.01 7.27
CA LEU A 53 -7.95 -5.89 8.73
C LEU A 53 -8.76 -4.69 9.21
N ALA A 54 -8.61 -3.53 8.57
CA ALA A 54 -9.37 -2.34 8.92
C ALA A 54 -10.87 -2.49 8.64
N GLY A 55 -11.23 -3.06 7.48
CA GLY A 55 -12.62 -3.36 7.15
C GLY A 55 -13.24 -4.37 8.12
N ALA A 56 -12.50 -5.45 8.46
CA ALA A 56 -12.95 -6.45 9.42
C ALA A 56 -13.12 -5.85 10.82
N GLY A 57 -12.17 -5.01 11.26
CA GLY A 57 -12.25 -4.29 12.53
C GLY A 57 -13.47 -3.38 12.59
N LEU A 58 -13.72 -2.59 11.54
CA LEU A 58 -14.89 -1.71 11.46
C LEU A 58 -16.20 -2.51 11.52
N ALA A 59 -16.33 -3.56 10.71
CA ALA A 59 -17.53 -4.40 10.69
C ALA A 59 -17.75 -5.10 12.03
N LEU A 60 -16.68 -5.57 12.69
CA LEU A 60 -16.76 -6.18 14.02
C LEU A 60 -17.24 -5.19 15.07
N VAL A 61 -16.66 -3.98 15.10
CA VAL A 61 -17.07 -2.92 16.04
C VAL A 61 -18.54 -2.56 15.82
N LEU A 62 -18.98 -2.42 14.57
CA LEU A 62 -20.39 -2.16 14.26
C LEU A 62 -21.29 -3.33 14.66
N ALA A 63 -20.89 -4.58 14.42
CA ALA A 63 -21.67 -5.75 14.82
C ALA A 63 -21.85 -5.79 16.34
N VAL A 64 -20.77 -5.57 17.10
CA VAL A 64 -20.81 -5.48 18.57
C VAL A 64 -21.72 -4.34 19.02
N TYR A 65 -21.57 -3.15 18.42
CA TYR A 65 -22.39 -1.99 18.75
C TYR A 65 -23.88 -2.23 18.50
N VAL A 66 -24.24 -2.79 17.35
CA VAL A 66 -25.62 -3.12 17.02
C VAL A 66 -26.18 -4.13 18.01
N TRP A 67 -25.42 -5.19 18.32
CA TRP A 67 -25.89 -6.28 19.18
C TRP A 67 -26.16 -5.82 20.61
N PHE A 68 -25.26 -5.03 21.20
CA PHE A 68 -25.37 -4.61 22.61
C PHE A 68 -26.09 -3.26 22.78
N GLY A 69 -25.99 -2.35 21.82
CA GLY A 69 -26.54 -1.00 21.90
C GLY A 69 -27.94 -0.87 21.32
N ILE A 70 -28.18 -1.44 20.14
CA ILE A 70 -29.47 -1.32 19.44
C ILE A 70 -30.41 -2.50 19.76
N GLN A 71 -29.85 -3.69 20.01
CA GLN A 71 -30.60 -4.95 20.18
C GLN A 71 -31.55 -5.21 18.99
N PRO A 72 -31.01 -5.61 17.83
CA PRO A 72 -31.79 -5.69 16.60
C PRO A 72 -32.92 -6.71 16.72
N ASP A 73 -34.12 -6.33 16.28
CA ASP A 73 -35.17 -7.30 16.03
C ASP A 73 -34.86 -8.09 14.75
N LEU A 74 -34.34 -9.30 14.94
CA LEU A 74 -33.92 -10.20 13.87
C LEU A 74 -35.10 -10.83 13.14
N ALA A 75 -36.34 -10.74 13.66
CA ALA A 75 -37.52 -11.27 13.01
C ALA A 75 -38.00 -10.38 11.84
N LEU A 76 -37.70 -9.08 11.89
CA LEU A 76 -38.22 -8.11 10.94
C LEU A 76 -37.34 -7.99 9.68
N ILE A 77 -36.03 -7.75 9.82
CA ILE A 77 -35.14 -7.44 8.69
C ILE A 77 -33.73 -8.05 8.87
N PRO A 78 -33.59 -9.39 8.94
CA PRO A 78 -32.28 -10.03 9.16
C PRO A 78 -31.30 -9.74 8.01
N ALA A 79 -31.80 -9.66 6.77
CA ALA A 79 -30.97 -9.36 5.60
C ALA A 79 -30.41 -7.93 5.60
N GLY A 80 -31.14 -6.97 6.20
CA GLY A 80 -30.72 -5.56 6.27
C GLY A 80 -29.51 -5.38 7.17
N TRP A 81 -29.52 -6.04 8.33
CA TRP A 81 -28.38 -6.05 9.25
C TRP A 81 -27.13 -6.67 8.63
N LEU A 82 -27.30 -7.82 7.97
CA LEU A 82 -26.19 -8.47 7.28
C LEU A 82 -25.63 -7.58 6.15
N LEU A 83 -26.51 -6.99 5.33
CA LEU A 83 -26.12 -6.10 4.24
C LEU A 83 -25.34 -4.89 4.77
N MET A 84 -25.78 -4.29 5.88
CA MET A 84 -25.09 -3.16 6.50
C MET A 84 -23.65 -3.53 6.89
N LEU A 85 -23.44 -4.69 7.52
CA LEU A 85 -22.10 -5.14 7.91
C LEU A 85 -21.21 -5.42 6.70
N VAL A 86 -21.75 -6.02 5.65
CA VAL A 86 -21.03 -6.29 4.40
C VAL A 86 -20.63 -4.98 3.71
N VAL A 87 -21.53 -4.00 3.64
CA VAL A 87 -21.24 -2.68 3.05
C VAL A 87 -20.18 -1.95 3.86
N ALA A 88 -20.29 -1.95 5.20
CA ALA A 88 -19.28 -1.34 6.06
C ALA A 88 -17.90 -1.99 5.90
N PHE A 89 -17.83 -3.33 5.84
CA PHE A 89 -16.60 -4.06 5.56
C PHE A 89 -16.01 -3.68 4.19
N TYR A 90 -16.83 -3.65 3.14
CA TYR A 90 -16.39 -3.35 1.78
C TYR A 90 -15.85 -1.92 1.65
N LEU A 91 -16.60 -0.93 2.14
CA LEU A 91 -16.18 0.47 2.09
C LEU A 91 -14.96 0.70 2.98
N GLY A 92 -14.97 0.18 4.21
CA GLY A 92 -13.86 0.30 5.15
C GLY A 92 -12.58 -0.29 4.59
N SER A 93 -12.65 -1.50 4.00
CA SER A 93 -11.48 -2.15 3.41
C SER A 93 -10.94 -1.44 2.17
N ARG A 94 -11.83 -0.93 1.31
CA ARG A 94 -11.45 -0.15 0.12
C ARG A 94 -10.76 1.15 0.50
N VAL A 95 -11.36 1.94 1.40
CA VAL A 95 -10.79 3.24 1.82
C VAL A 95 -9.48 3.02 2.56
N ALA A 96 -9.41 2.08 3.50
CA ALA A 96 -8.20 1.81 4.26
C ALA A 96 -7.05 1.31 3.36
N ARG A 97 -7.33 0.53 2.31
CA ARG A 97 -6.33 0.11 1.34
C ARG A 97 -5.70 1.30 0.60
N GLU A 98 -6.52 2.23 0.11
CA GLU A 98 -6.04 3.41 -0.61
C GLU A 98 -5.23 4.32 0.30
N LEU A 99 -5.72 4.56 1.53
CA LEU A 99 -5.00 5.33 2.54
C LEU A 99 -3.68 4.66 2.93
N ALA A 100 -3.67 3.35 3.18
CA ALA A 100 -2.46 2.63 3.53
C ALA A 100 -1.42 2.69 2.41
N TYR A 101 -1.84 2.56 1.15
CA TYR A 101 -0.93 2.71 0.01
C TYR A 101 -0.40 4.14 -0.10
N GLY A 102 -1.26 5.15 0.07
CA GLY A 102 -0.87 6.57 0.08
C GLY A 102 0.12 6.90 1.20
N VAL A 103 -0.13 6.43 2.43
CA VAL A 103 0.76 6.60 3.58
C VAL A 103 2.11 5.92 3.34
N MET A 104 2.12 4.71 2.78
CA MET A 104 3.37 4.03 2.43
C MET A 104 4.18 4.80 1.38
N ARG A 105 3.51 5.51 0.45
CA ARG A 105 4.18 6.39 -0.50
C ARG A 105 4.72 7.67 0.15
N TRP A 106 4.01 8.21 1.13
CA TRP A 106 4.45 9.41 1.86
C TRP A 106 5.64 9.12 2.78
N GLN A 107 5.65 7.95 3.44
CA GLN A 107 6.70 7.53 4.36
C GLN A 107 7.94 7.02 3.62
N ASN A 108 8.64 7.92 2.91
CA ASN A 108 9.90 7.63 2.23
C ASN A 108 11.11 7.78 3.17
N ARG A 109 11.07 7.11 4.34
CA ARG A 109 12.17 7.15 5.33
C ARG A 109 13.55 6.76 4.77
N PRO A 110 13.69 5.75 3.88
CA PRO A 110 15.02 5.35 3.41
C PRO A 110 15.68 6.38 2.48
N ALA A 111 14.93 7.22 1.75
CA ALA A 111 15.51 8.33 0.97
C ALA A 111 16.08 9.45 1.85
N VAL A 112 15.51 9.65 3.03
CA VAL A 112 16.00 10.63 4.00
C VAL A 112 17.29 10.13 4.68
N GLU A 113 17.42 8.82 4.85
CA GLU A 113 18.56 8.16 5.49
C GLU A 113 19.66 7.73 4.50
N ALA A 114 19.42 7.84 3.18
CA ALA A 114 20.40 7.51 2.16
C ALA A 114 21.50 8.58 2.09
N ASN A 115 22.70 8.23 2.56
CA ASN A 115 23.90 9.01 2.31
C ASN A 115 24.42 8.69 0.89
N PRO A 116 24.44 9.63 -0.06
CA PRO A 116 25.00 9.35 -1.38
C PRO A 116 26.49 9.03 -1.26
N PRO A 117 27.02 8.05 -2.04
CA PRO A 117 28.47 7.88 -2.13
C PRO A 117 29.07 9.16 -2.75
N ALA A 118 30.04 9.74 -2.06
CA ALA A 118 30.81 10.91 -2.51
C ALA A 118 31.66 10.60 -3.76
#